data_AF-A0A7K9C230-F1
#
_entry.id   AF-A0A7K9C230-F1
#
_cell.length_a   1.000
_cell.length_b   1.000
_cell.length_c   1.000
_cell.angle_alpha   90.00
_cell.angle_beta   90.00
_cell.angle_gamma   90.00
#
_symmetry.space_group_name_H-M   'P 1'
#
loop_
_entity.id
_entity.type
_entity.pdbx_description
1 polymer ?
#
loop_
_entity_poly.entity_id
_entity_poly.type
_entity_poly.pdbx_seq_one_letter_code
_entity_poly.pdbx_strand_id
1 'polypeptide(L)'
;IVILLVSCAGMVAEQFVPDGPHLKLYNYEEKHWDHLMNWQHATMYLFYGISGLVDIVAHGTNTLPLAMDRMMLSVAVFIEGFLFCYHLHGRAMLDVHVHQLLLFAVFGAAICIFLEVFFRGSVVLEMLRTSLCILQGSWFWQIGFVLYPPNGSPEWNQTDHTNMMFLTMCYCWHYAFAFLIIAVNYTIVSW
;
A
#
# COMPACT_ATOMS: atom_id res chain seq x y z
N ILE A 1 3.61 -6.27 -16.82
CA ILE A 1 3.75 -5.07 -17.69
C ILE A 1 3.18 -3.81 -17.03
N VAL A 2 1.88 -3.77 -16.68
CA VAL A 2 1.26 -2.56 -16.08
C VAL A 2 1.98 -2.10 -14.82
N ILE A 3 2.27 -3.00 -13.87
CA ILE A 3 2.99 -2.69 -12.63
C ILE A 3 4.33 -1.99 -12.93
N LEU A 4 5.15 -2.58 -13.80
CA LEU A 4 6.43 -2.01 -14.19
C LEU A 4 6.29 -0.60 -14.79
N LEU A 5 5.34 -0.39 -15.70
CA LEU A 5 5.14 0.91 -16.34
C LEU A 5 4.69 1.98 -15.33
N VAL A 6 3.71 1.66 -14.48
CA VAL A 6 3.20 2.57 -13.46
C VAL A 6 4.28 2.89 -12.42
N SER A 7 5.05 1.89 -11.99
CA SER A 7 6.19 2.10 -11.09
C SER A 7 7.26 3.00 -11.70
N CYS A 8 7.63 2.79 -12.97
CA CYS A 8 8.59 3.67 -13.64
C CYS A 8 8.06 5.10 -13.78
N ALA A 9 6.79 5.26 -14.17
CA ALA A 9 6.16 6.57 -14.25
C ALA A 9 6.10 7.26 -12.88
N GLY A 10 5.76 6.53 -11.82
CA GLY A 10 5.74 7.01 -10.44
C GLY A 10 7.12 7.47 -9.98
N MET A 11 8.17 6.68 -10.20
CA MET A 11 9.55 7.08 -9.89
C MET A 11 9.96 8.36 -10.63
N VAL A 12 9.64 8.47 -11.92
CA VAL A 12 9.94 9.67 -12.71
C VAL A 12 9.16 10.88 -12.17
N ALA A 13 7.88 10.72 -11.86
CA ALA A 13 7.06 11.79 -11.31
C ALA A 13 7.59 12.28 -9.96
N GLU A 14 7.91 11.36 -9.04
CA GLU A 14 8.45 11.69 -7.72
C GLU A 14 9.80 12.40 -7.81
N GLN A 15 10.63 12.09 -8.80
CA GLN A 15 11.97 12.68 -8.94
C GLN A 15 11.98 14.01 -9.70
N PHE A 16 11.05 14.21 -10.66
CA PHE A 16 11.14 15.28 -11.66
C PHE A 16 9.88 16.16 -11.76
N VAL A 17 8.96 16.11 -10.79
CA VAL A 17 7.98 17.18 -10.58
C VAL A 17 8.72 18.52 -10.34
N PRO A 18 8.16 19.70 -10.68
CA PRO A 18 8.90 20.97 -10.60
C PRO A 18 9.61 21.24 -9.26
N ASP A 19 9.00 20.82 -8.14
CA ASP A 19 9.55 20.93 -6.79
C ASP A 19 10.15 19.60 -6.27
N GLY A 20 10.59 18.72 -7.17
CA GLY A 20 11.15 17.41 -6.82
C GLY A 20 12.65 17.42 -6.47
N PRO A 21 13.19 16.30 -5.97
CA PRO A 21 14.60 16.17 -5.61
C PRO A 21 15.57 16.21 -6.80
N HIS A 22 15.12 15.93 -8.03
CA HIS A 22 15.98 15.87 -9.22
C HIS A 22 17.23 14.98 -9.03
N LEU A 23 17.05 13.80 -8.43
CA LEU A 23 18.11 12.84 -8.06
C LEU A 23 19.08 13.32 -6.96
N LYS A 24 18.82 14.46 -6.32
CA LYS A 24 19.54 14.93 -5.14
C LYS A 24 18.93 14.30 -3.88
N LEU A 25 19.73 13.48 -3.18
CA LEU A 25 19.31 12.85 -1.93
C LEU A 25 19.69 13.67 -0.69
N TYR A 26 20.80 14.39 -0.75
CA TYR A 26 21.34 15.15 0.37
C TYR A 26 21.74 16.55 -0.08
N ASN A 27 21.33 17.54 0.71
CA ASN A 27 21.76 18.91 0.52
C ASN A 27 23.01 19.17 1.37
N TYR A 28 24.18 19.13 0.74
CA TYR A 28 25.46 19.35 1.43
C TYR A 28 25.64 20.80 1.94
N GLU A 29 24.96 21.77 1.33
CA GLU A 29 25.01 23.17 1.77
C GLU A 29 24.22 23.35 3.07
N GLU A 30 23.00 22.82 3.11
CA GLU A 30 22.11 22.91 4.28
C GLU A 30 22.32 21.79 5.31
N LYS A 31 23.17 20.80 4.98
CA LYS A 31 23.49 19.63 5.81
C LYS A 31 22.25 18.85 6.26
N HIS A 32 21.26 18.73 5.39
CA HIS A 32 20.06 17.94 5.64
C HIS A 32 19.76 16.99 4.48
N TRP A 33 18.83 16.07 4.71
CA TRP A 33 18.27 15.24 3.66
C TRP A 33 17.28 16.03 2.81
N ASP A 34 17.28 15.78 1.50
CA ASP A 34 16.49 16.52 0.53
C ASP A 34 15.25 15.70 0.13
N HIS A 35 14.05 16.27 0.27
CA HIS A 35 12.78 15.67 -0.17
C HIS A 35 12.60 14.17 0.20
N LEU A 36 12.90 13.80 1.46
CA LEU A 36 12.87 12.39 1.91
C LEU A 36 11.54 11.67 1.65
N MET A 37 10.41 12.39 1.68
CA MET A 37 9.10 11.80 1.39
C MET A 37 9.02 11.29 -0.05
N ASN A 38 9.49 12.09 -1.02
CA ASN A 38 9.58 11.68 -2.42
C ASN A 38 10.53 10.50 -2.59
N TRP A 39 11.64 10.45 -1.84
CA TRP A 39 12.55 9.31 -1.84
C TRP A 39 11.95 8.03 -1.25
N GLN A 40 11.11 8.14 -0.21
CA GLN A 40 10.35 6.98 0.30
C GLN A 40 9.37 6.46 -0.75
N HIS A 41 8.62 7.33 -1.42
CA HIS A 41 7.72 6.92 -2.51
C HIS A 41 8.48 6.34 -3.70
N ALA A 42 9.58 6.95 -4.12
CA ALA A 42 10.44 6.41 -5.19
C ALA A 42 10.98 5.02 -4.84
N THR A 43 11.35 4.80 -3.57
CA THR A 43 11.78 3.48 -3.07
C THR A 43 10.63 2.48 -3.12
N MET A 44 9.43 2.85 -2.69
CA MET A 44 8.24 2.00 -2.82
C MET A 44 7.98 1.61 -4.29
N TYR A 45 7.99 2.59 -5.20
CA TYR A 45 7.81 2.34 -6.63
C TYR A 45 8.89 1.44 -7.22
N LEU A 46 10.15 1.58 -6.79
CA LEU A 46 11.26 0.72 -7.22
C LEU A 46 10.97 -0.76 -6.94
N PHE A 47 10.52 -1.10 -5.72
CA PHE A 47 10.24 -2.49 -5.36
C PHE A 47 9.02 -3.05 -6.10
N TYR A 48 7.97 -2.26 -6.29
CA TYR A 48 6.88 -2.64 -7.18
C TYR A 48 7.34 -2.82 -8.64
N GLY A 49 8.26 -1.99 -9.12
CA GLY A 49 8.86 -2.11 -10.44
C GLY A 49 9.65 -3.41 -10.60
N ILE A 50 10.46 -3.76 -9.60
CA ILE A 50 11.19 -5.04 -9.56
C ILE A 50 10.20 -6.21 -9.58
N SER A 51 9.13 -6.18 -8.77
CA SER A 51 8.07 -7.19 -8.82
C SER A 51 7.46 -7.32 -10.21
N GLY A 52 7.11 -6.18 -10.84
CA GLY A 52 6.53 -6.16 -12.18
C GLY A 52 7.48 -6.66 -13.27
N LEU A 53 8.79 -6.47 -13.11
CA LEU A 53 9.81 -7.05 -13.99
C LEU A 53 9.91 -8.56 -13.79
N VAL A 54 9.94 -9.03 -12.54
CA VAL A 54 10.00 -10.46 -12.22
C VAL A 54 8.76 -11.19 -12.74
N ASP A 55 7.58 -10.58 -12.66
CA ASP A 55 6.36 -11.13 -13.28
C ASP A 55 6.53 -11.31 -14.80
N ILE A 56 7.07 -10.32 -15.50
CA ILE A 56 7.28 -10.41 -16.97
C ILE A 56 8.26 -11.53 -17.30
N VAL A 57 9.35 -11.67 -16.54
CA VAL A 57 10.37 -12.69 -16.80
C VAL A 57 9.83 -14.09 -16.45
N ALA A 58 9.15 -14.24 -15.31
CA ALA A 58 8.62 -15.52 -14.84
C ALA A 58 7.48 -16.06 -15.73
N HIS A 59 6.68 -15.19 -16.35
CA HIS A 59 5.58 -15.59 -17.24
C HIS A 59 5.93 -15.52 -18.74
N GLY A 60 6.98 -14.78 -19.11
CA GLY A 60 7.43 -14.64 -20.50
C GLY A 60 8.58 -15.56 -20.90
N THR A 61 9.26 -16.16 -19.92
CA THR A 61 10.43 -17.02 -20.14
C THR A 61 10.46 -18.20 -19.15
N ASN A 62 11.36 -19.16 -19.37
CA ASN A 62 11.57 -20.28 -18.45
C ASN A 62 12.77 -20.08 -17.50
N THR A 63 13.27 -18.85 -17.34
CA THR A 63 14.51 -18.60 -16.58
C THR A 63 14.28 -18.50 -15.07
N LEU A 64 13.06 -18.19 -14.63
CA LEU A 64 12.70 -18.05 -13.22
C LEU A 64 11.63 -19.06 -12.82
N PRO A 65 11.68 -19.61 -11.60
CA PRO A 65 10.58 -20.38 -11.06
C PRO A 65 9.31 -19.53 -10.98
N LEU A 66 8.16 -20.11 -11.30
CA LEU A 66 6.88 -19.41 -11.23
C LEU A 66 6.63 -18.80 -9.85
N ALA A 67 7.08 -19.45 -8.76
CA ALA A 67 6.93 -18.97 -7.39
C ALA A 67 7.58 -17.59 -7.11
N MET A 68 8.52 -17.15 -7.96
CA MET A 68 9.19 -15.85 -7.82
C MET A 68 8.23 -14.66 -8.00
N ASP A 69 7.14 -14.84 -8.76
CA ASP A 69 6.13 -13.79 -8.96
C ASP A 69 5.49 -13.36 -7.63
N ARG A 70 4.93 -14.34 -6.89
CA ARG A 70 4.34 -14.15 -5.57
C ARG A 70 5.37 -13.72 -4.54
N MET A 71 6.57 -14.30 -4.58
CA MET A 71 7.62 -13.92 -3.63
C MET A 71 7.98 -12.45 -3.76
N MET A 72 8.22 -11.96 -4.98
CA MET A 72 8.61 -10.57 -5.18
C MET A 72 7.47 -9.58 -4.96
N LEU A 73 6.24 -9.97 -5.26
CA LEU A 73 5.08 -9.16 -4.92
C LEU A 73 4.91 -9.04 -3.40
N SER A 74 5.07 -10.14 -2.66
CA SER A 74 5.02 -10.11 -1.18
C SER A 74 6.09 -9.18 -0.61
N VAL A 75 7.32 -9.25 -1.14
CA VAL A 75 8.41 -8.35 -0.73
C VAL A 75 8.06 -6.89 -1.03
N ALA A 76 7.49 -6.58 -2.18
CA ALA A 76 7.09 -5.21 -2.53
C ALA A 76 6.03 -4.65 -1.56
N VAL A 77 4.97 -5.42 -1.27
CA VAL A 77 3.93 -5.03 -0.31
C VAL A 77 4.49 -4.92 1.12
N PHE A 78 5.42 -5.79 1.49
CA PHE A 78 6.10 -5.71 2.79
C PHE A 78 6.94 -4.42 2.92
N ILE A 79 7.69 -4.06 1.87
CA ILE A 79 8.48 -2.82 1.85
C ILE A 79 7.57 -1.59 1.90
N GLU A 80 6.43 -1.59 1.21
CA GLU A 80 5.41 -0.56 1.37
C GLU A 80 5.04 -0.40 2.85
N GLY A 81 4.65 -1.49 3.52
CA GLY A 81 4.31 -1.47 4.94
C GLY A 81 5.45 -0.97 5.82
N PHE A 82 6.68 -1.41 5.55
CA PHE A 82 7.86 -0.99 6.29
C PHE A 82 8.13 0.53 6.16
N LEU A 83 8.02 1.09 4.96
CA LEU A 83 8.16 2.53 4.73
C LEU A 83 7.06 3.31 5.45
N PHE A 84 5.80 2.86 5.34
CA PHE A 84 4.68 3.47 6.07
C PHE A 84 4.85 3.43 7.59
N CYS A 85 5.45 2.39 8.17
CA CYS A 85 5.71 2.34 9.61
C CYS A 85 6.55 3.52 10.09
N TYR A 86 7.61 3.85 9.36
CA TYR A 86 8.58 4.85 9.79
C TYR A 86 8.24 6.28 9.33
N HIS A 87 7.34 6.43 8.37
CA HIS A 87 6.73 7.70 7.97
C HIS A 87 5.90 8.40 9.06
N LEU A 88 5.49 7.66 10.11
CA LEU A 88 4.56 8.17 11.12
C LEU A 88 5.20 8.98 12.25
N HIS A 89 6.52 8.99 12.36
CA HIS A 89 7.20 9.67 13.45
C HIS A 89 6.97 11.19 13.41
N GLY A 90 6.53 11.75 14.55
CA GLY A 90 6.28 13.18 14.70
C GLY A 90 4.92 13.68 14.20
N ARG A 91 4.03 12.78 13.73
CA ARG A 91 2.65 13.11 13.33
C ARG A 91 1.69 13.16 14.52
N ALA A 92 0.54 13.79 14.32
CA ALA A 92 -0.52 13.87 15.32
C ALA A 92 -1.16 12.51 15.59
N MET A 93 -1.77 12.35 16.77
CA MET A 93 -2.26 11.05 17.26
C MET A 93 -3.26 10.40 16.30
N LEU A 94 -4.22 11.17 15.79
CA LEU A 94 -5.22 10.68 14.84
C LEU A 94 -4.59 10.24 13.51
N ASP A 95 -3.67 11.05 12.95
CA ASP A 95 -2.92 10.75 11.74
C ASP A 95 -2.11 9.44 11.88
N VAL A 96 -1.42 9.27 13.02
CA VAL A 96 -0.73 8.02 13.35
C VAL A 96 -1.70 6.85 13.41
N HIS A 97 -2.84 7.00 14.10
CA HIS A 97 -3.82 5.92 14.30
C HIS A 97 -4.42 5.42 12.98
N VAL A 98 -4.83 6.33 12.08
CA VAL A 98 -5.43 5.91 10.80
C VAL A 98 -4.44 5.19 9.90
N HIS A 99 -3.16 5.57 9.92
CA HIS A 99 -2.12 4.86 9.18
C HIS A 99 -1.72 3.54 9.85
N GLN A 100 -1.74 3.45 11.18
CA GLN A 100 -1.56 2.17 11.88
C GLN A 100 -2.63 1.15 11.48
N LEU A 101 -3.88 1.60 11.31
CA LEU A 101 -4.94 0.76 10.77
C LEU A 101 -4.63 0.26 9.35
N LEU A 102 -4.11 1.12 8.47
CA LEU A 102 -3.67 0.73 7.13
C LEU A 102 -2.58 -0.36 7.16
N LEU A 103 -1.63 -0.26 8.08
CA LEU A 103 -0.52 -1.22 8.20
C LEU A 103 -1.01 -2.65 8.44
N PHE A 104 -2.10 -2.86 9.18
CA PHE A 104 -2.67 -4.20 9.38
C PHE A 104 -3.13 -4.82 8.05
N ALA A 105 -3.77 -4.04 7.18
CA ALA A 105 -4.17 -4.52 5.85
C ALA A 105 -2.95 -4.84 4.98
N VAL A 106 -1.95 -3.96 4.96
CA VAL A 106 -0.73 -4.11 4.15
C VAL A 106 0.09 -5.33 4.58
N PHE A 107 0.43 -5.46 5.86
CA PHE A 107 1.19 -6.62 6.34
C PHE A 107 0.39 -7.92 6.24
N GLY A 108 -0.91 -7.88 6.52
CA GLY A 108 -1.79 -9.03 6.31
C GLY A 108 -1.77 -9.50 4.85
N ALA A 109 -1.88 -8.56 3.90
CA ALA A 109 -1.83 -8.86 2.47
C ALA A 109 -0.45 -9.42 2.08
N ALA A 110 0.64 -8.81 2.54
CA ALA A 110 2.00 -9.28 2.28
C ALA A 110 2.21 -10.72 2.76
N ILE A 111 1.70 -11.06 3.96
CA ILE A 111 1.73 -12.43 4.50
C ILE A 111 0.89 -13.39 3.63
N CYS A 112 -0.32 -12.99 3.24
CA CYS A 112 -1.16 -13.85 2.38
C CYS A 112 -0.49 -14.13 1.03
N ILE A 113 0.10 -13.11 0.41
CA ILE A 113 0.84 -13.25 -0.86
C ILE A 113 2.07 -14.17 -0.66
N PHE A 114 2.77 -14.06 0.47
CA PHE A 114 3.88 -14.95 0.80
C PHE A 114 3.42 -16.40 0.93
N LEU A 115 2.29 -16.64 1.61
CA LEU A 115 1.73 -17.99 1.75
C LEU A 115 1.33 -18.59 0.39
N GLU A 116 0.88 -17.78 -0.56
CA GLU A 116 0.60 -18.24 -1.94
C GLU A 116 1.84 -18.75 -2.69
N VAL A 117 3.06 -18.46 -2.24
CA VAL A 117 4.31 -19.07 -2.76
C VAL A 117 4.30 -20.58 -2.54
N PHE A 118 3.79 -21.04 -1.38
CA PHE A 118 3.76 -22.45 -1.00
C PHE A 118 2.41 -23.12 -1.29
N PHE A 119 1.33 -22.36 -1.18
CA PHE A 119 -0.05 -22.84 -1.30
C PHE A 119 -0.75 -22.23 -2.53
N ARG A 120 -0.08 -22.28 -3.69
CA ARG A 120 -0.57 -21.70 -4.94
C ARG A 120 -1.90 -22.35 -5.35
N GLY A 121 -2.88 -21.54 -5.74
CA GLY A 121 -4.23 -21.99 -6.14
C GLY A 121 -5.19 -22.22 -4.97
N SER A 122 -4.81 -21.86 -3.74
CA SER A 122 -5.73 -21.87 -2.60
C SER A 122 -6.73 -20.71 -2.71
N VAL A 123 -7.96 -21.03 -3.12
CA VAL A 123 -9.05 -20.05 -3.25
C VAL A 123 -9.26 -19.26 -1.94
N VAL A 124 -9.11 -19.91 -0.78
CA VAL A 124 -9.26 -19.25 0.53
C VAL A 124 -8.18 -18.18 0.73
N LEU A 125 -6.92 -18.48 0.40
CA LEU A 125 -5.84 -17.49 0.51
C LEU A 125 -6.03 -16.36 -0.49
N GLU A 126 -6.45 -16.67 -1.71
CA GLU A 126 -6.70 -15.66 -2.74
C GLU A 126 -7.87 -14.73 -2.38
N MET A 127 -8.94 -15.27 -1.78
CA MET A 127 -10.06 -14.49 -1.23
C MET A 127 -9.60 -13.60 -0.08
N LEU A 128 -8.78 -14.13 0.85
CA LEU A 128 -8.26 -13.35 1.97
C LEU A 128 -7.30 -12.24 1.52
N ARG A 129 -6.37 -12.53 0.61
CA ARG A 129 -5.51 -11.51 0.00
C ARG A 129 -6.36 -10.42 -0.67
N THR A 130 -7.39 -10.82 -1.41
CA THR A 130 -8.26 -9.88 -2.12
C THR A 130 -9.07 -9.02 -1.15
N SER A 131 -9.56 -9.57 -0.03
CA SER A 131 -10.31 -8.79 0.98
C SER A 131 -9.44 -7.74 1.62
N LEU A 132 -8.19 -8.09 1.94
CA LEU A 132 -7.20 -7.19 2.51
C LEU A 132 -6.77 -6.10 1.51
N CYS A 133 -6.67 -6.42 0.22
CA CYS A 133 -6.39 -5.43 -0.82
C CYS A 133 -7.55 -4.41 -0.97
N ILE A 134 -8.81 -4.86 -0.92
CA ILE A 134 -9.98 -3.96 -0.94
C ILE A 134 -9.99 -3.08 0.32
N LEU A 135 -9.69 -3.68 1.48
CA LEU A 135 -9.58 -2.96 2.74
C LEU A 135 -8.48 -1.88 2.67
N GLN A 136 -7.27 -2.24 2.24
CA GLN A 136 -6.15 -1.30 2.05
C GLN A 136 -6.56 -0.13 1.16
N GLY A 137 -7.12 -0.40 -0.02
CA GLY A 137 -7.51 0.64 -0.97
C GLY A 137 -8.62 1.55 -0.44
N SER A 138 -9.71 0.98 0.07
CA SER A 138 -10.83 1.76 0.60
C SER A 138 -10.44 2.55 1.86
N TRP A 139 -9.54 2.02 2.68
CA TRP A 139 -9.04 2.70 3.85
C TRP A 139 -8.09 3.84 3.50
N PHE A 140 -7.31 3.70 2.44
CA PHE A 140 -6.47 4.78 1.92
C PHE A 140 -7.31 6.02 1.56
N TRP A 141 -8.48 5.81 0.93
CA TRP A 141 -9.45 6.87 0.69
C TRP A 141 -10.00 7.47 1.99
N GLN A 142 -10.31 6.64 2.97
CA GLN A 142 -10.78 7.09 4.28
C GLN A 142 -9.74 7.98 4.98
N ILE A 143 -8.45 7.63 4.93
CA ILE A 143 -7.35 8.48 5.44
C ILE A 143 -7.40 9.85 4.76
N GLY A 144 -7.53 9.87 3.44
CA GLY A 144 -7.65 11.10 2.65
C GLY A 144 -8.81 11.99 3.15
N PHE A 145 -9.99 11.43 3.37
CA PHE A 145 -11.15 12.19 3.85
C PHE A 145 -11.03 12.68 5.30
N VAL A 146 -10.29 11.96 6.15
CA VAL A 146 -10.07 12.36 7.55
C VAL A 146 -9.02 13.48 7.63
N LEU A 147 -7.91 13.35 6.90
CA LEU A 147 -6.81 14.33 6.93
C LEU A 147 -7.07 15.54 6.05
N TYR A 148 -7.86 15.38 4.98
CA TYR A 148 -8.17 16.42 4.01
C TYR A 148 -9.69 16.41 3.70
N PRO A 149 -10.53 16.88 4.64
CA PRO A 149 -11.98 16.83 4.47
C PRO A 149 -12.43 17.55 3.19
N PRO A 150 -13.30 16.92 2.36
CA PRO A 150 -13.76 17.53 1.13
C PRO A 150 -14.61 18.78 1.41
N ASN A 151 -14.65 19.68 0.43
CA ASN A 151 -15.51 20.86 0.41
C ASN A 151 -15.32 21.83 1.60
N GLY A 152 -14.13 21.87 2.21
CA GLY A 152 -13.84 22.75 3.34
C GLY A 152 -14.63 22.39 4.61
N SER A 153 -15.04 21.12 4.73
CA SER A 153 -15.67 20.61 5.96
C SER A 153 -14.70 20.79 7.15
N PRO A 154 -15.21 20.96 8.38
CA PRO A 154 -14.35 21.15 9.55
C PRO A 154 -13.32 20.04 9.71
N GLU A 155 -12.08 20.42 10.04
CA GLU A 155 -11.00 19.47 10.31
C GLU A 155 -11.32 18.61 11.53
N TRP A 156 -10.90 17.35 11.47
CA TRP A 156 -11.03 16.44 12.60
C TRP A 156 -10.09 16.85 13.73
N ASN A 157 -10.58 16.82 14.97
CA ASN A 157 -9.73 17.03 16.13
C ASN A 157 -8.71 15.89 16.23
N GLN A 158 -7.45 16.22 15.94
CA GLN A 158 -6.32 15.30 15.85
C GLN A 158 -5.89 14.67 17.19
N THR A 159 -6.42 15.18 18.30
CA THR A 159 -6.11 14.73 19.67
C THR A 159 -7.31 14.06 20.37
N ASP A 160 -8.47 14.05 19.73
CA ASP A 160 -9.68 13.50 20.32
C ASP A 160 -9.67 11.97 20.28
N HIS A 161 -9.74 11.36 21.46
CA HIS A 161 -9.76 9.92 21.58
C HIS A 161 -10.99 9.26 20.95
N THR A 162 -12.13 9.94 21.00
CA THR A 162 -13.39 9.41 20.47
C THR A 162 -13.36 9.26 18.95
N ASN A 163 -12.61 10.12 18.24
CA ASN A 163 -12.37 10.00 16.80
C ASN A 163 -11.62 8.71 16.46
N MET A 164 -10.63 8.31 17.25
CA MET A 164 -9.91 7.05 17.03
C MET A 164 -10.80 5.84 17.28
N MET A 165 -11.64 5.87 18.33
CA MET A 165 -12.61 4.81 18.58
C MET A 165 -13.58 4.66 17.41
N PHE A 166 -14.13 5.78 16.93
CA PHE A 166 -15.02 5.81 15.77
C PHE A 166 -14.35 5.25 14.52
N LEU A 167 -13.14 5.72 14.19
CA LEU A 167 -12.42 5.25 13.00
C LEU A 167 -12.04 3.77 13.10
N THR A 168 -11.75 3.25 14.29
CA THR A 168 -11.53 1.82 14.48
C THR A 168 -12.79 1.01 14.15
N MET A 169 -13.98 1.50 14.55
CA MET A 169 -15.24 0.87 14.14
C MET A 169 -15.46 0.97 12.63
N CYS A 170 -15.20 2.14 12.02
CA CYS A 170 -15.30 2.32 10.58
C CYS A 170 -14.38 1.37 9.82
N TYR A 171 -13.15 1.15 10.29
CA TYR A 171 -12.22 0.18 9.71
C TYR A 171 -12.83 -1.23 9.64
N CYS A 172 -13.46 -1.66 10.73
CA CYS A 172 -14.16 -2.94 10.78
C CYS A 172 -15.35 -2.98 9.80
N TRP A 173 -16.06 -1.87 9.60
CA TRP A 173 -17.14 -1.79 8.60
C TRP A 173 -16.62 -1.87 7.17
N HIS A 174 -15.51 -1.20 6.86
CA HIS A 174 -14.83 -1.35 5.57
C HIS A 174 -14.47 -2.83 5.32
N TYR A 175 -13.97 -3.53 6.34
CA TYR A 175 -13.60 -4.93 6.17
C TYR A 175 -14.82 -5.85 6.02
N ALA A 176 -15.89 -5.62 6.77
CA ALA A 176 -17.16 -6.32 6.58
C ALA A 176 -17.70 -6.12 5.16
N PHE A 177 -17.61 -4.90 4.62
CA PHE A 177 -18.01 -4.60 3.25
C PHE A 177 -17.09 -5.26 2.21
N ALA A 178 -15.78 -5.33 2.45
CA ALA A 178 -14.85 -6.07 1.60
C ALA A 178 -15.21 -7.57 1.51
N PHE A 179 -15.58 -8.20 2.64
CA PHE A 179 -16.09 -9.57 2.64
C PHE A 179 -17.41 -9.71 1.87
N LEU A 180 -18.33 -8.76 2.00
CA LEU A 180 -19.58 -8.77 1.24
C LEU A 180 -19.32 -8.72 -0.27
N ILE A 181 -18.42 -7.83 -0.72
CA ILE A 181 -18.01 -7.75 -2.14
C ILE A 181 -17.49 -9.11 -2.61
N ILE A 182 -16.61 -9.74 -1.83
CA ILE A 182 -16.02 -11.03 -2.21
C ILE A 182 -17.07 -12.14 -2.23
N ALA A 183 -17.97 -12.19 -1.26
CA ALA A 183 -19.04 -13.17 -1.22
C ALA A 183 -19.96 -13.05 -2.45
N VAL A 184 -20.34 -11.82 -2.82
CA VAL A 184 -21.16 -11.56 -4.02
C VAL A 184 -20.42 -11.93 -5.31
N ASN A 185 -19.13 -11.58 -5.43
CA ASN A 185 -18.34 -11.96 -6.62
C ASN A 185 -18.18 -13.48 -6.72
N TYR A 186 -17.91 -14.14 -5.60
CA TYR A 186 -17.77 -15.60 -5.55
C TYR A 186 -19.07 -16.28 -5.97
N THR A 187 -20.22 -15.86 -5.45
CA THR A 187 -21.51 -16.44 -5.85
C THR A 187 -21.75 -16.24 -7.34
N ILE A 188 -21.62 -15.02 -7.88
CA ILE A 188 -21.84 -14.73 -9.31
C ILE A 188 -20.98 -15.60 -10.23
N VAL A 189 -19.71 -15.83 -9.88
CA VAL A 189 -18.78 -16.61 -10.71
C VAL A 189 -19.00 -18.12 -10.56
N SER A 190 -19.48 -18.58 -9.41
CA SER A 190 -19.71 -20.00 -9.11
C SER A 190 -21.06 -20.55 -9.62
N TRP A 191 -21.97 -19.68 -10.05
CA TRP A 191 -23.26 -20.02 -10.65
C TRP A 191 -23.15 -20.10 -12.17
#